data_AF-A0A7V9PB51-F1
#
_entry.id   AF-A0A7V9PB51-F1
#
_cell.length_a   1.000
_cell.length_b   1.000
_cell.length_c   1.000
_cell.angle_alpha   90.00
_cell.angle_beta   90.00
_cell.angle_gamma   90.00
#
_symmetry.space_group_name_H-M   'P 1'
#
loop_
_entity.id
_entity.type
_entity.pdbx_description
1 polymer ?
#
loop_
_entity_poly.entity_id
_entity_poly.type
_entity_poly.pdbx_seq_one_letter_code
_entity_poly.pdbx_strand_id
1 'polypeptide(L)'
;AMTGEITLRGKVLPIGGVKEKLLAAHRFGLKTLILSKENEKDLADVPEEVRGELTIHTVETIDEVLMFALETEKSEESASDETPQIWSPNTTSSEISATIE
;
A
#
# COMPACT_ATOMS: atom_id res chain seq x y z
N ALA A 1 -10.90 -1.52 0.36
CA ALA A 1 -11.73 -2.04 -0.76
C ALA A 1 -11.90 -0.96 -1.82
N MET A 2 -12.17 -1.34 -3.07
CA MET A 2 -12.32 -0.40 -4.18
C MET A 2 -13.56 -0.74 -5.01
N THR A 3 -14.22 0.27 -5.56
CA THR A 3 -15.33 0.11 -6.50
C THR A 3 -15.25 1.16 -7.60
N GLY A 4 -15.43 0.72 -8.85
CA GLY A 4 -15.40 1.60 -10.01
C GLY A 4 -15.43 0.81 -11.30
N GLU A 5 -15.83 1.47 -12.37
CA GLU A 5 -15.58 0.98 -13.73
C GLU A 5 -14.36 1.71 -14.31
N ILE A 6 -13.66 1.09 -15.26
CA ILE A 6 -12.45 1.64 -15.85
C ILE A 6 -12.54 1.61 -17.38
N THR A 7 -12.08 2.68 -18.01
CA THR A 7 -11.89 2.72 -19.47
C THR A 7 -10.52 2.16 -19.87
N LEU A 8 -10.35 1.74 -21.12
CA LEU A 8 -9.02 1.34 -21.65
C LEU A 8 -7.97 2.47 -21.58
N ARG A 9 -8.41 3.72 -21.44
CA ARG A 9 -7.53 4.89 -21.27
C ARG A 9 -7.22 5.20 -19.81
N GLY A 10 -7.67 4.37 -18.86
CA GLY A 10 -7.36 4.54 -17.45
C GLY A 10 -8.26 5.52 -16.68
N LYS A 11 -9.27 6.14 -17.32
CA LYS A 11 -10.27 6.95 -16.59
C LYS A 11 -11.16 6.03 -15.73
N VAL A 12 -11.34 6.42 -14.46
CA VAL A 12 -12.29 5.79 -13.53
C VAL A 12 -13.67 6.43 -13.69
N LEU A 13 -14.68 5.60 -13.90
CA LEU A 13 -16.06 6.02 -14.15
C LEU A 13 -16.94 5.88 -12.89
N PRO A 14 -17.99 6.69 -12.76
CA PRO A 14 -18.93 6.59 -11.66
C PRO A 14 -19.72 5.28 -11.70
N ILE A 15 -20.09 4.82 -10.52
CA ILE A 15 -20.89 3.60 -10.31
C ILE A 15 -22.15 3.92 -9.53
N GLY A 16 -23.19 3.11 -9.75
CA GLY A 16 -24.41 3.12 -8.93
C GLY A 16 -24.25 2.35 -7.62
N GLY A 17 -25.17 2.62 -6.69
CA GLY A 17 -25.26 1.91 -5.42
C GLY A 17 -24.11 2.20 -4.45
N VAL A 18 -23.63 3.45 -4.43
CA VAL A 18 -22.48 3.88 -3.61
C VAL A 18 -22.79 3.69 -2.12
N LYS A 19 -23.99 4.07 -1.69
CA LYS A 19 -24.46 3.96 -0.30
C LYS A 19 -24.45 2.52 0.20
N GLU A 20 -25.01 1.60 -0.57
CA GLU A 20 -25.09 0.18 -0.21
C GLU A 20 -23.69 -0.44 -0.11
N LYS A 21 -22.78 -0.05 -1.02
CA LYS A 21 -21.38 -0.50 -1.03
C LYS A 21 -20.60 0.03 0.17
N LEU A 22 -20.80 1.29 0.55
CA LEU A 22 -20.19 1.90 1.74
C LEU A 22 -20.67 1.23 3.03
N LEU A 23 -21.98 1.01 3.16
CA LEU A 23 -22.56 0.32 4.33
C LEU A 23 -22.09 -1.14 4.42
N ALA A 24 -22.00 -1.83 3.28
CA ALA A 24 -21.45 -3.18 3.26
C ALA A 24 -19.98 -3.16 3.70
N ALA A 25 -19.17 -2.24 3.18
CA ALA A 25 -17.77 -2.12 3.55
C ALA A 25 -17.57 -1.86 5.05
N HIS A 26 -18.35 -0.94 5.60
CA HIS A 26 -18.38 -0.65 7.04
C HIS A 26 -18.74 -1.91 7.85
N ARG A 27 -19.78 -2.64 7.44
CA ARG A 27 -20.20 -3.89 8.11
C ARG A 27 -19.12 -4.97 8.09
N PHE A 28 -18.27 -5.01 7.06
CA PHE A 28 -17.11 -5.90 6.98
C PHE A 28 -15.86 -5.35 7.69
N GLY A 29 -15.94 -4.19 8.34
CA GLY A 29 -14.83 -3.56 9.04
C GLY A 29 -13.74 -3.02 8.11
N LEU A 30 -14.07 -2.77 6.85
CA LEU A 30 -13.12 -2.21 5.88
C LEU A 30 -12.96 -0.72 6.14
N LYS A 31 -11.75 -0.30 6.52
CA LYS A 31 -11.47 1.10 6.89
C LYS A 31 -11.19 2.01 5.70
N THR A 32 -10.59 1.47 4.64
CA THR A 32 -10.14 2.27 3.48
C THR A 32 -10.96 1.94 2.25
N LEU A 33 -11.48 2.98 1.61
CA LEU A 33 -12.31 2.89 0.42
C LEU A 33 -11.81 3.80 -0.69
N ILE A 34 -11.86 3.30 -1.93
CA ILE A 34 -11.51 4.04 -3.13
C ILE A 34 -12.73 4.09 -4.05
N LEU A 35 -13.13 5.29 -4.48
CA LEU A 35 -14.27 5.54 -5.38
C LEU A 35 -13.93 6.58 -6.46
N SER A 36 -14.72 6.62 -7.53
CA SER A 36 -14.64 7.70 -8.53
C SER A 36 -14.94 9.06 -7.89
N LYS A 37 -14.22 10.10 -8.32
CA LYS A 37 -14.49 11.49 -7.94
C LYS A 37 -15.91 11.95 -8.27
N GLU A 38 -16.48 11.44 -9.37
CA GLU A 38 -17.86 11.79 -9.75
C GLU A 38 -18.91 11.25 -8.75
N ASN A 39 -18.56 10.25 -7.94
CA ASN A 39 -19.42 9.68 -6.89
C ASN A 39 -19.27 10.38 -5.53
N GLU A 40 -18.40 11.38 -5.40
CA GLU A 40 -18.23 12.13 -4.14
C GLU A 40 -19.54 12.78 -3.68
N LYS A 41 -20.37 13.22 -4.63
CA LYS A 41 -21.72 13.77 -4.37
C LYS A 41 -22.64 12.78 -3.66
N ASP A 42 -22.50 11.48 -3.94
CA ASP A 42 -23.36 10.43 -3.40
C ASP A 42 -22.94 10.08 -1.96
N LEU A 43 -21.76 10.53 -1.52
CA LEU A 43 -21.38 10.41 -0.12
C LEU A 43 -22.41 11.10 0.76
N ALA A 44 -23.02 12.22 0.33
CA ALA A 44 -24.04 12.97 1.04
C ALA A 44 -25.20 12.12 1.60
N ASP A 45 -25.50 10.98 0.98
CA ASP A 45 -26.59 10.08 1.38
C ASP A 45 -26.21 9.03 2.44
N VAL A 46 -24.93 8.98 2.82
CA VAL A 46 -24.37 8.05 3.82
C VAL A 46 -24.38 8.70 5.20
N PRO A 47 -24.82 7.99 6.27
CA PRO A 47 -24.79 8.53 7.63
C PRO A 47 -23.39 8.99 8.08
N GLU A 48 -23.33 10.06 8.86
CA GLU A 48 -22.08 10.65 9.34
C GLU A 48 -21.26 9.69 10.21
N GLU A 49 -21.93 8.88 11.04
CA GLU A 49 -21.33 7.82 11.86
C GLU A 49 -20.47 6.87 11.00
N VAL A 50 -20.99 6.49 9.83
CA VAL A 50 -20.30 5.58 8.90
C VAL A 50 -19.17 6.31 8.19
N ARG A 51 -19.36 7.57 7.79
CA ARG A 51 -18.29 8.34 7.12
C ARG A 51 -17.13 8.65 8.05
N GLY A 52 -17.39 8.91 9.34
CA GLY A 52 -16.35 9.22 10.32
C GLY A 52 -15.40 8.05 10.59
N GLU A 53 -15.87 6.82 10.39
CA GLU A 53 -15.06 5.61 10.60
C GLU A 53 -14.30 5.15 9.34
N LEU A 54 -14.63 5.72 8.17
CA LEU A 54 -14.08 5.31 6.88
C LEU A 54 -13.11 6.35 6.31
N THR A 55 -11.95 5.91 5.86
CA THR A 55 -11.03 6.69 5.03
C THR A 55 -11.41 6.52 3.57
N ILE A 56 -11.89 7.60 2.96
CA ILE A 56 -12.45 7.58 1.61
C ILE A 56 -11.54 8.37 0.66
N HIS A 57 -10.99 7.69 -0.34
CA HIS A 57 -10.17 8.27 -1.41
C HIS A 57 -10.99 8.39 -2.69
N THR A 58 -11.20 9.61 -3.17
CA THR A 58 -11.82 9.88 -4.47
C THR A 58 -10.74 10.01 -5.54
N VAL A 59 -10.93 9.34 -6.68
CA VAL A 59 -9.92 9.27 -7.76
C VAL A 59 -10.52 9.52 -9.14
N GLU A 60 -9.72 10.03 -10.07
CA GLU A 60 -10.11 10.21 -11.48
C GLU A 60 -9.47 9.18 -12.41
N THR A 61 -8.26 8.74 -12.09
CA THR A 61 -7.44 7.85 -12.93
C THR A 61 -7.04 6.55 -12.20
N ILE A 62 -6.71 5.52 -12.98
CA ILE A 62 -6.23 4.24 -12.44
C ILE A 62 -4.88 4.35 -11.76
N ASP A 63 -4.03 5.29 -12.19
CA ASP A 63 -2.72 5.51 -11.57
C ASP A 63 -2.89 5.90 -10.09
N GLU A 64 -3.85 6.78 -9.79
CA GLU A 64 -4.21 7.14 -8.41
C GLU A 64 -4.69 5.93 -7.60
N VAL A 65 -5.52 5.06 -8.21
CA VAL A 65 -5.97 3.82 -7.55
C VAL A 65 -4.76 2.95 -7.19
N LEU A 66 -3.82 2.77 -8.12
CA LEU A 66 -2.64 1.92 -7.93
C LEU A 66 -1.74 2.49 -6.82
N MET A 67 -1.61 3.82 -6.72
CA MET A 67 -0.86 4.46 -5.63
C MET A 67 -1.43 4.15 -4.24
N PHE A 68 -2.75 4.06 -4.11
CA PHE A 68 -3.40 3.76 -2.82
C PHE A 68 -3.54 2.25 -2.56
N ALA A 69 -3.59 1.44 -3.62
CA ALA A 69 -3.88 0.01 -3.51
C ALA A 69 -2.62 -0.86 -3.39
N LEU A 70 -1.48 -0.42 -3.95
CA LEU A 70 -0.24 -1.19 -3.92
C LEU A 70 0.65 -0.76 -2.75
N GLU A 71 1.26 -1.74 -2.10
CA GLU A 71 2.33 -1.48 -1.12
C GLU A 71 3.60 -1.10 -1.88
N THR A 72 4.31 -0.08 -1.39
CA THR A 72 5.60 0.28 -1.97
C THR A 72 6.66 -0.69 -1.45
N GLU A 73 7.62 -1.05 -2.31
CA GLU A 73 8.78 -1.85 -1.90
C GLU A 73 9.42 -1.19 -0.68
N LYS A 74 9.40 -1.92 0.44
CA LYS A 74 9.91 -1.51 1.73
C LYS A 74 11.33 -0.98 1.56
N SER A 75 11.53 0.33 1.74
CA SER A 75 12.88 0.86 1.97
C SER A 75 13.44 0.11 3.19
N GLU A 76 14.49 -0.68 2.97
CA GLU A 76 15.26 -1.37 4.00
C GLU A 76 15.96 -0.34 4.89
N GLU A 77 15.20 0.34 5.75
CA GLU A 77 15.76 1.25 6.74
C GLU A 77 15.16 0.91 8.09
N SER A 78 15.67 -0.20 8.65
CA SER A 78 15.79 -0.55 10.07
C SER A 78 15.98 -2.07 10.22
N ALA A 79 17.09 -2.58 9.69
CA ALA A 79 17.70 -3.78 10.23
C ALA A 79 19.01 -3.33 10.88
N SER A 80 18.96 -2.94 12.15
CA SER A 80 20.13 -2.99 13.02
C SER A 80 20.49 -4.48 13.16
N ASP A 81 21.14 -5.00 12.14
CA ASP A 81 21.56 -6.39 12.05
C ASP A 81 22.95 -6.47 12.69
N GLU A 82 22.99 -6.60 14.02
CA GLU A 82 24.13 -7.21 14.69
C GLU A 82 24.16 -8.71 14.34
N THR A 83 24.47 -9.03 13.08
CA THR A 83 24.92 -10.38 12.72
C THR A 83 26.44 -10.43 12.92
N PRO A 84 26.98 -11.37 13.72
CA PRO A 84 28.42 -11.52 13.82
C PRO A 84 28.96 -11.92 12.44
N GLN A 85 29.86 -11.11 11.89
CA GLN A 85 30.56 -11.42 10.65
C GLN A 85 31.49 -12.63 10.89
N ILE A 86 30.98 -13.84 10.64
CA ILE A 86 31.73 -15.11 10.83
C ILE A 86 32.73 -15.37 9.69
N TRP A 87 32.75 -14.54 8.63
CA TRP A 87 33.67 -14.71 7.53
C TRP A 87 34.19 -13.37 6.99
N SER A 88 35.52 -13.18 7.06
CA SER A 88 36.24 -12.15 6.31
C SER A 88 37.23 -12.83 5.37
N PRO A 89 37.12 -12.69 4.03
CA PRO A 89 37.98 -13.37 3.06
C PRO A 89 39.38 -12.76 2.92
N ASN A 90 39.89 -12.03 3.92
CA ASN A 90 41.22 -11.44 3.87
C ASN A 90 42.14 -11.96 4.97
N THR A 91 42.37 -13.27 4.95
CA THR A 91 43.56 -13.88 5.57
C THR A 91 44.41 -14.45 4.45
N THR A 92 45.10 -13.56 3.72
CA THR A 92 46.16 -13.96 2.80
C THR A 92 47.50 -13.57 3.42
N SER A 93 48.18 -14.59 3.93
CA SER A 93 49.63 -14.80 3.90
C SER A 93 50.54 -13.72 4.50
N SER A 94 50.77 -13.79 5.81
CA SER A 94 52.08 -13.39 6.39
C SER A 94 52.61 -14.31 7.49
N GLU A 95 51.96 -15.45 7.78
CA GLU A 95 52.44 -16.42 8.78
C GLU A 95 53.03 -17.68 8.15
N ILE A 96 53.99 -17.53 7.24
CA ILE A 96 54.97 -18.61 6.99
C ILE A 96 56.36 -17.98 6.93
N SER A 97 56.96 -17.80 8.10
CA SER A 97 58.40 -17.93 8.24
C SER A 97 58.67 -18.74 9.50
N ALA A 98 58.63 -20.05 9.34
CA ALA A 98 59.19 -20.98 10.30
C ALA A 98 60.71 -20.78 10.31
N THR A 99 61.23 -20.35 11.45
CA THR A 99 62.64 -20.48 11.80
C THR A 99 63.04 -21.96 11.72
N ILE A 100 64.00 -22.30 10.86
CA ILE A 100 64.76 -23.54 10.95
C ILE A 100 66.25 -23.15 10.84
N GLU A 101 67.03 -23.62 11.81
CA GLU A 101 68.51 -23.62 11.84
C GLU A 101 69.16 -24.10 10.53
#